data_AF-A0A958C103-F1
#
_entry.id   AF-A0A958C103-F1
#
_cell.length_a   1.000
_cell.length_b   1.000
_cell.length_c   1.000
_cell.angle_alpha   90.00
_cell.angle_beta   90.00
_cell.angle_gamma   90.00
#
_symmetry.space_group_name_H-M   'P 1'
#
loop_
_entity.id
_entity.type
_entity.pdbx_description
1 polymer ?
#
loop_
_entity_poly.entity_id
_entity_poly.type
_entity_poly.pdbx_seq_one_letter_code
_entity_poly.pdbx_strand_id
1 'polypeptide(L)' 'MLPPKIVVIGAGSAIFGLNTLAALMRSDRLRGSTLALVDRNAETLALVSRLAQRLN' A
#
# COMPACT_ATOMS: atom_id res chain seq x y z
N MET A 1 -9.14 -15.10 13.67
CA MET A 1 -9.51 -14.55 12.35
C MET A 1 -8.26 -14.48 11.49
N LEU A 2 -8.37 -14.74 10.18
CA LEU A 2 -7.25 -14.57 9.26
C LEU A 2 -6.97 -13.06 9.06
N PRO A 3 -5.70 -12.65 8.90
CA PRO A 3 -5.38 -11.25 8.61
C PRO A 3 -6.05 -10.81 7.30
N PRO A 4 -6.60 -9.58 7.22
CA PRO A 4 -7.28 -9.13 6.03
C PRO A 4 -6.31 -8.89 4.87
N LYS A 5 -6.81 -9.09 3.65
CA LYS A 5 -6.12 -8.69 2.41
C LYS A 5 -6.75 -7.40 1.89
N ILE A 6 -5.94 -6.36 1.77
CA ILE A 6 -6.35 -5.02 1.34
C ILE A 6 -5.79 -4.79 -0.07
N VAL A 7 -6.65 -4.43 -1.02
CA VAL A 7 -6.26 -4.17 -2.43
C VAL A 7 -6.45 -2.69 -2.74
N VAL A 8 -5.37 -2.03 -3.16
CA VAL A 8 -5.39 -0.61 -3.53
C VAL A 8 -5.28 -0.50 -5.05
N ILE A 9 -6.36 -0.05 -5.70
CA ILE A 9 -6.42 0.16 -7.14
C ILE A 9 -6.11 1.63 -7.45
N GLY A 10 -5.24 1.88 -8.42
CA GLY A 10 -4.69 3.21 -8.68
C GLY A 10 -3.56 3.58 -7.71
N ALA A 11 -2.81 2.58 -7.25
CA ALA A 11 -1.77 2.74 -6.23
C ALA A 11 -0.60 3.62 -6.67
N GLY A 12 -0.39 3.83 -7.97
CA GLY A 12 0.65 4.70 -8.52
C GLY A 12 0.39 6.19 -8.35
N SER A 13 -0.77 6.59 -7.83
CA SER A 13 -1.08 7.99 -7.50
C SER A 13 -0.22 8.48 -6.34
N ALA A 14 0.64 9.48 -6.58
CA ALA A 14 1.50 10.04 -5.52
C ALA A 14 0.72 10.69 -4.37
N ILE A 15 -0.44 11.29 -4.66
CA ILE A 15 -1.28 12.00 -3.67
C ILE A 15 -2.11 11.02 -2.84
N PHE A 16 -2.71 10.03 -3.50
CA PHE A 16 -3.60 9.06 -2.83
C PHE A 16 -2.83 7.88 -2.24
N GLY A 17 -1.82 7.38 -2.96
CA GLY A 17 -1.04 6.21 -2.58
C GLY A 17 -0.26 6.45 -1.28
N LEU A 18 0.49 7.55 -1.16
CA LEU A 18 1.41 7.73 -0.03
C LEU A 18 0.69 7.93 1.32
N ASN A 19 -0.30 8.82 1.38
CA ASN A 19 -1.02 9.09 2.64
C ASN A 19 -1.85 7.88 3.09
N THR A 20 -2.54 7.23 2.16
CA THR A 20 -3.31 6.01 2.43
C THR A 20 -2.39 4.90 2.91
N LEU A 21 -1.26 4.68 2.22
CA LEU A 21 -0.33 3.63 2.56
C LEU A 21 0.32 3.87 3.93
N ALA A 22 0.72 5.10 4.23
CA ALA A 22 1.24 5.47 5.54
C ALA A 22 0.21 5.28 6.68
N ALA A 23 -1.07 5.57 6.44
CA ALA A 23 -2.14 5.32 7.40
C ALA A 23 -2.38 3.82 7.62
N LEU A 24 -2.37 3.03 6.55
CA LEU A 24 -2.51 1.56 6.63
C LEU A 24 -1.35 0.93 7.40
N MET A 25 -0.10 1.33 7.12
CA MET A 25 1.11 0.77 7.75
C MET A 25 1.18 1.07 9.25
N ARG A 26 0.71 2.26 9.68
CA ARG A 26 0.71 2.67 11.11
C ARG A 26 -0.47 2.11 11.92
N SER A 27 -1.41 1.41 11.29
CA SER A 27 -2.60 0.92 11.99
C SER A 27 -2.31 -0.37 12.76
N ASP A 28 -2.35 -0.31 14.08
CA ASP A 28 -2.19 -1.51 14.93
C ASP A 28 -3.27 -2.57 14.67
N ARG A 29 -4.48 -2.13 14.31
CA ARG A 29 -5.59 -3.02 13.95
C ARG A 29 -5.34 -3.80 12.66
N LEU A 30 -4.49 -3.28 11.76
CA LEU A 30 -4.19 -3.88 10.47
C LEU A 30 -2.82 -4.56 10.43
N ARG A 31 -2.10 -4.67 11.55
CA ARG A 31 -0.85 -5.42 11.60
C ARG A 31 -1.04 -6.87 11.15
N GLY A 32 -0.10 -7.38 10.36
CA GLY A 32 -0.15 -8.71 9.77
C GLY A 32 -1.06 -8.84 8.53
N SER A 33 -1.75 -7.78 8.12
CA SER A 33 -2.53 -7.75 6.87
C SER A 33 -1.64 -7.86 5.65
N THR A 34 -2.22 -8.29 4.53
CA THR A 34 -1.56 -8.25 3.22
C THR A 34 -2.02 -7.02 2.45
N LEU A 35 -1.09 -6.21 1.94
CA LEU A 35 -1.40 -5.08 1.07
C LEU A 35 -1.00 -5.40 -0.38
N ALA A 36 -1.98 -5.38 -1.29
CA ALA A 36 -1.77 -5.56 -2.73
C ALA A 36 -1.94 -4.23 -3.47
N LEU A 37 -0.89 -3.80 -4.16
CA LEU A 37 -0.88 -2.55 -4.93
C LEU A 37 -1.15 -2.83 -6.40
N VAL A 38 -2.12 -2.15 -7.00
CA VAL A 38 -2.53 -2.34 -8.39
C VAL A 38 -2.54 -1.00 -9.10
N ASP A 39 -1.84 -0.90 -10.22
CA ASP A 39 -1.88 0.22 -11.14
C ASP A 39 -1.61 -0.25 -12.57
N ARG A 40 -2.00 0.54 -13.58
CA ARG A 40 -1.65 0.28 -14.98
C ARG A 40 -0.23 0.76 -15.31
N ASN A 41 0.25 1.78 -14.60
CA ASN A 41 1.60 2.29 -14.80
C ASN A 41 2.58 1.53 -13.88
N ALA A 42 3.41 0.68 -14.48
CA ALA A 42 4.38 -0.14 -13.76
C ALA A 42 5.49 0.70 -13.08
N GLU A 43 5.87 1.84 -13.64
CA GLU A 43 6.94 2.69 -13.11
C GLU A 43 6.50 3.37 -11.81
N THR A 44 5.33 3.99 -11.81
CA THR A 44 4.77 4.62 -10.60
C THR A 44 4.43 3.58 -9.54
N LEU A 45 3.92 2.41 -9.95
CA LEU A 45 3.68 1.28 -9.04
C LEU A 45 4.98 0.80 -8.37
N ALA A 46 6.09 0.74 -9.10
CA ALA A 46 7.39 0.36 -8.54
C ALA A 46 7.90 1.39 -7.53
N LEU A 47 7.70 2.69 -7.76
CA LEU A 47 8.04 3.74 -6.80
C LEU A 47 7.25 3.59 -5.50
N VAL A 48 5.93 3.40 -5.59
CA VAL A 48 5.06 3.26 -4.41
C VAL A 48 5.35 1.94 -3.68
N SER A 49 5.66 0.87 -4.40
CA SER A 49 6.06 -0.41 -3.79
C SER A 49 7.35 -0.28 -2.99
N ARG A 50 8.36 0.43 -3.50
CA ARG A 50 9.60 0.71 -2.76
C ARG A 50 9.37 1.57 -1.52
N LEU A 51 8.49 2.57 -1.62
CA LEU A 51 8.08 3.39 -0.47
C LEU A 51 7.40 2.52 0.60
N ALA A 52 6.48 1.64 0.19
CA ALA A 52 5.80 0.72 1.11
C ALA A 52 6.78 -0.22 1.83
N GLN A 53 7.76 -0.76 1.11
CA GLN A 53 8.79 -1.61 1.70
C GLN A 53 9.70 -0.88 2.70
N ARG A 54 9.91 0.43 2.54
CA ARG A 54 10.68 1.25 3.50
C ARG A 54 9.88 1.62 4.76
N LEU A 55 8.56 1.55 4.70
CA LEU A 55 7.65 1.89 5.81
C LEU A 55 7.25 0.68 6.66
N ASN A 56 7.41 -0.53 6.12
CA ASN A 56 7.35 -1.79 6.87
C ASN A 56 8.57 -1.97 7.76
#